data_AF-A0A954KW66-F1
#
_entry.id   AF-A0A954KW66-F1
#
_cell.length_a   1.000
_cell.length_b   1.000
_cell.length_c   1.000
_cell.angle_alpha   90.00
_cell.angle_beta   90.00
_cell.angle_gamma   90.00
#
_symmetry.space_group_name_H-M   'P 1'
#
loop_
_entity.id
_entity.type
_entity.pdbx_description
1 polymer ?
#
loop_
_entity_poly.entity_id
_entity_poly.type
_entity_poly.pdbx_seq_one_letter_code
_entity_poly.pdbx_strand_id
1 'polypeptide(L)' 'PRTQIEVFEEAKPVTEIPETVTVGDLATALNALGVTPRDLSSIFQQLKESGALHADLEFK' A
#
# COMPACT_ATOMS: atom_id res chain seq x y z
N PRO A 1 -50.72 -0.43 2.05
CA PRO A 1 -49.77 -0.06 0.97
C PRO A 1 -48.40 -0.71 1.20
N ARG A 2 -47.95 -1.58 0.29
CA ARG A 2 -46.60 -2.17 0.29
C ARG A 2 -45.80 -1.51 -0.82
N THR A 3 -44.75 -0.78 -0.48
CA THR A 3 -43.77 -0.26 -1.44
C THR A 3 -42.81 -1.38 -1.81
N GLN A 4 -42.73 -1.73 -3.10
CA GLN A 4 -41.62 -2.49 -3.66
C GLN A 4 -40.52 -1.49 -4.03
N ILE A 5 -39.34 -1.66 -3.45
CA ILE A 5 -38.16 -0.89 -3.79
C ILE A 5 -37.33 -1.79 -4.71
N GLU A 6 -37.27 -1.45 -5.99
CA GLU A 6 -36.35 -2.07 -6.93
C GLU A 6 -35.00 -1.35 -6.83
N VAL A 7 -33.96 -2.10 -6.43
CA VAL A 7 -32.59 -1.59 -6.33
C VAL A 7 -31.92 -1.82 -7.67
N PHE A 8 -31.67 -0.75 -8.41
CA PHE A 8 -30.85 -0.77 -9.62
C PHE A 8 -29.42 -0.36 -9.26
N GLU A 9 -28.49 -1.30 -9.28
CA GLU A 9 -27.06 -1.02 -9.15
C GLU A 9 -26.50 -0.76 -10.55
N GLU A 10 -26.16 0.50 -10.84
CA GLU A 10 -25.45 0.83 -12.08
C GLU A 10 -24.08 0.13 -12.08
N ALA A 11 -23.86 -0.73 -13.08
CA ALA A 11 -22.58 -1.40 -13.28
C ALA A 11 -21.51 -0.35 -13.59
N LYS A 12 -20.78 0.08 -12.57
CA LYS A 12 -19.64 0.98 -12.73
C LYS A 12 -18.54 0.25 -13.50
N PRO A 13 -17.97 0.85 -14.55
CA PRO A 13 -16.85 0.24 -15.25
C PRO A 13 -15.70 0.01 -14.27
N VAL A 14 -15.20 -1.23 -14.22
CA VAL A 14 -14.00 -1.58 -13.48
C VAL A 14 -12.81 -1.15 -14.31
N THR A 15 -12.13 -0.09 -13.89
CA THR A 15 -10.89 0.35 -14.52
C THR A 15 -9.72 -0.38 -13.87
N GLU A 16 -8.89 -1.07 -14.67
CA GLU A 16 -7.63 -1.60 -14.18
C GLU A 16 -6.73 -0.44 -13.73
N ILE A 17 -6.30 -0.48 -12.47
CA ILE A 17 -5.30 0.45 -11.95
C ILE A 17 -3.93 -0.13 -12.30
N PRO A 18 -3.06 0.62 -13.00
CA PRO A 18 -1.72 0.14 -13.33
C PRO A 18 -0.94 -0.17 -12.04
N GLU A 19 -0.18 -1.26 -12.08
CA GLU A 19 0.63 -1.69 -10.94
C GLU A 19 1.67 -0.61 -10.61
N THR A 20 1.62 -0.09 -9.39
CA THR A 20 2.59 0.86 -8.86
C THR A 20 3.62 0.14 -8.02
N VAL A 21 4.83 0.72 -7.88
CA VAL A 21 5.87 0.19 -6.99
C VAL A 21 5.33 -0.02 -5.59
N THR A 22 5.50 -1.24 -5.06
CA THR A 22 5.08 -1.60 -3.71
C THR A 22 6.21 -1.40 -2.70
N VAL A 23 5.85 -1.37 -1.41
CA VAL A 23 6.84 -1.38 -0.31
C VAL A 23 7.72 -2.64 -0.35
N GLY A 24 7.16 -3.76 -0.81
CA GLY A 24 7.89 -5.02 -1.00
C GLY A 24 8.95 -4.94 -2.11
N ASP A 25 8.63 -4.25 -3.20
CA ASP A 25 9.58 -4.02 -4.30
C ASP A 25 10.75 -3.15 -3.84
N LEU A 26 10.45 -2.10 -3.06
CA LEU A 26 11.47 -1.25 -2.45
C LEU A 26 12.36 -2.03 -1.48
N ALA A 27 11.77 -2.85 -0.60
CA ALA A 27 12.52 -3.69 0.32
C ALA A 27 13.44 -4.67 -0.42
N THR A 28 12.94 -5.29 -1.49
CA THR A 28 13.71 -6.21 -2.33
C THR A 28 14.89 -5.52 -3.00
N ALA A 29 14.67 -4.34 -3.58
CA ALA A 29 15.71 -3.56 -4.24
C ALA A 29 16.81 -3.13 -3.25
N LEU A 30 16.42 -2.63 -2.07
CA LEU A 30 17.37 -2.22 -1.03
C LEU A 30 18.15 -3.41 -0.45
N ASN A 31 17.49 -4.55 -0.22
CA ASN A 31 18.17 -5.80 0.16
C ASN A 31 19.22 -6.23 -0.87
N ALA A 32 18.89 -6.13 -2.17
CA ALA A 32 19.82 -6.47 -3.25
C ALA A 32 21.05 -5.54 -3.31
N LEU A 33 20.92 -4.30 -2.81
CA LEU A 33 22.02 -3.35 -2.65
C LEU A 33 22.87 -3.61 -1.39
N GLY A 34 22.55 -4.64 -0.60
CA GLY A 34 23.28 -5.01 0.61
C GLY A 34 22.94 -4.15 1.84
N VAL A 35 21.80 -3.45 1.80
CA VAL A 35 21.29 -2.68 2.94
C VAL A 35 20.95 -3.64 4.08
N THR A 36 21.37 -3.33 5.31
CA THR A 36 21.10 -4.21 6.45
C THR A 36 19.65 -4.06 6.93
N PRO A 37 19.08 -5.06 7.65
CA PRO A 37 17.74 -4.93 8.24
C PRO A 37 17.58 -3.69 9.14
N ARG A 38 18.65 -3.27 9.83
CA ARG A 38 18.67 -2.05 10.65
C ARG A 38 18.61 -0.78 9.81
N ASP A 39 19.26 -0.77 8.65
CA ASP A 39 19.21 0.38 7.76
C ASP A 39 17.85 0.47 7.06
N LEU A 40 17.28 -0.69 6.67
CA LEU A 40 15.91 -0.76 6.17
C LEU A 40 14.89 -0.23 7.17
N SER A 41 14.98 -0.61 8.44
CA SER A 41 14.09 -0.09 9.46
C SER A 41 14.20 1.43 9.60
N SER A 42 15.42 1.96 9.57
CA SER A 42 15.66 3.41 9.61
C SER A 42 15.08 4.13 8.40
N ILE A 43 15.22 3.58 7.19
CA ILE A 43 14.66 4.15 5.96
C ILE A 43 13.12 4.16 6.03
N PHE A 44 12.49 3.04 6.39
CA PHE A 44 11.04 2.96 6.50
C PHE A 44 10.49 3.89 7.59
N GLN A 45 11.21 4.03 8.71
CA GLN A 45 10.85 4.95 9.78
C GLN A 45 10.90 6.41 9.31
N GLN A 46 11.94 6.81 8.57
CA GLN A 46 12.05 8.15 7.98
C GLN A 46 10.99 8.41 6.92
N LEU A 47 10.64 7.41 6.11
CA LEU A 47 9.55 7.51 5.15
C LEU A 47 8.20 7.69 5.85
N LYS A 48 7.98 7.01 6.98
CA LYS A 48 6.78 7.21 7.82
C LYS A 48 6.74 8.62 8.41
N GLU A 49 7.84 9.09 8.98
CA GLU A 49 7.95 10.41 9.61
C GLU A 49 7.81 11.56 8.61
N SER A 50 8.31 11.38 7.38
CA SER A 50 8.13 12.35 6.28
C SER A 50 6.72 12.36 5.68
N GLY A 51 5.85 11.43 6.09
CA GLY A 51 4.51 11.25 5.53
C GLY A 51 4.50 10.58 4.15
N ALA A 52 5.66 10.14 3.65
CA ALA A 52 5.78 9.41 2.39
C ALA A 52 5.28 7.95 2.49
N LEU A 53 5.17 7.41 3.71
CA LEU A 53 4.69 6.06 3.98
C LEU A 53 3.63 6.08 5.08
N HIS A 54 2.39 5.72 4.73
CA HIS A 54 1.32 5.54 5.70
C HIS A 54 1.19 4.06 6.08
N ALA A 55 1.95 3.64 7.10
CA ALA A 55 1.97 2.26 7.60
C ALA A 55 2.42 2.17 9.06
N ASP A 56 2.13 1.05 9.70
CA ASP A 56 2.70 0.68 10.99
C ASP A 56 3.87 -0.28 10.80
N LEU A 57 4.99 0.04 11.45
CA LEU A 57 6.22 -0.72 11.37
C LEU A 57 6.32 -1.60 12.62
N GLU A 58 6.34 -2.91 12.40
CA GLU A 58 6.44 -3.93 13.44
C GLU A 58 7.76 -4.68 13.25
N PHE A 59 8.65 -4.62 14.25
CA PHE A 59 9.93 -5.34 14.24
C PHE A 59 9.86 -6.44 15.31
N LYS A 60 10.01 -7.70 14.90
CA LYS A 60 10.05 -8.87 15.80
C LYS A 60 11.47 -9.17 16.27
#